data_AF-A0A2H0DCD7-F1
#
_entry.id   AF-A0A2H0DCD7-F1
#
_cell.length_a   1.000
_cell.length_b   1.000
_cell.length_c   1.000
_cell.angle_alpha   90.00
_cell.angle_beta   90.00
_cell.angle_gamma   90.00
#
_symmetry.space_group_name_H-M   'P 1'
#
loop_
_entity.id
_entity.type
_entity.pdbx_description
1 polymer ?
#
loop_
_entity_poly.entity_id
_entity_poly.type
_entity_poly.pdbx_seq_one_letter_code
_entity_poly.pdbx_strand_id
1 'polypeptide(L)' 'MMTGLYLRVLEPGTISVTPKVRLVERGDELLNIASLNDLMFNNYDLGKLQQVCQQKLLNQAWKERAFIHYQRAGFSL' A
#
# COMPACT_ATOMS: atom_id res chain seq x y z
N MET A 1 14.37 1.18 -7.58
CA MET A 1 13.79 2.54 -7.42
C MET A 1 13.52 2.75 -5.94
N MET A 2 14.10 3.76 -5.28
CA MET A 2 13.73 4.09 -3.89
C MET A 2 12.46 4.95 -3.93
N THR A 3 11.32 4.36 -3.61
CA THR A 3 10.05 5.07 -3.50
C THR A 3 9.82 5.45 -2.04
N GLY A 4 9.45 6.71 -1.79
CA GLY A 4 9.01 7.14 -0.47
C GLY A 4 7.64 6.57 -0.11
N LEU A 5 7.04 7.08 0.97
CA LEU A 5 5.71 6.69 1.42
C LEU A 5 4.88 7.93 1.74
N TYR A 6 3.56 7.76 1.75
CA TYR A 6 2.62 8.76 2.23
C TYR A 6 1.97 8.28 3.54
N LEU A 7 1.74 9.21 4.46
CA LEU A 7 1.06 8.95 5.72
C LEU A 7 -0.26 9.70 5.74
N ARG A 8 -1.30 9.07 6.29
CA ARG A 8 -2.53 9.75 6.66
C ARG A 8 -2.38 10.28 8.08
N VAL A 9 -2.78 11.54 8.31
CA VAL A 9 -2.91 12.09 9.65
C VAL A 9 -4.15 11.48 10.30
N LEU A 10 -3.95 10.69 11.36
CA LEU A 10 -5.07 10.12 12.14
C LEU A 10 -5.57 11.12 13.18
N GLU A 11 -4.65 11.86 13.79
CA GLU A 11 -4.92 12.89 14.79
C GLU A 11 -4.08 14.13 14.44
N PRO A 12 -4.70 15.30 14.23
CA PRO A 12 -3.97 16.54 14.01
C PRO A 12 -3.16 16.95 15.24
N GLY A 13 -1.95 17.49 15.02
CA GLY A 13 -1.10 17.96 16.10
C GLY A 13 0.10 18.75 15.60
N THR A 14 0.89 19.29 16.54
CA THR A 14 2.12 20.01 16.22
C THR A 14 3.32 19.06 16.24
N ILE A 15 4.18 19.18 15.23
CA ILE A 15 5.46 18.47 15.16
C ILE A 15 6.62 19.45 15.37
N SER A 16 7.65 19.04 16.10
CA SER A 16 8.92 19.77 16.17
C SER A 16 9.69 19.64 14.85
N VAL A 17 10.69 20.50 14.62
CA VAL A 17 11.57 20.44 13.43
C VAL A 17 12.32 19.11 13.33
N THR A 18 12.62 18.46 14.46
CA THR A 18 13.33 17.16 14.53
C THR A 18 12.50 16.10 15.27
N PRO A 19 11.35 15.67 14.71
CA PRO A 19 10.45 14.77 15.39
C PRO A 19 11.07 13.37 15.44
N LYS A 20 11.05 12.73 16.62
CA LYS A 20 11.37 11.30 16.74
C LYS A 20 10.15 10.49 16.32
N VAL A 21 10.28 9.72 15.24
CA VAL A 21 9.25 8.77 14.81
C VAL A 21 9.34 7.53 15.70
N ARG A 22 8.22 7.15 16.31
CA ARG A 22 8.09 5.93 17.11
C ARG A 22 6.99 5.06 16.52
N LEU A 23 7.27 3.77 16.38
CA LEU A 23 6.26 2.79 16.01
C LEU A 23 5.39 2.51 17.23
N VAL A 24 4.10 2.81 17.13
CA VAL A 24 3.12 2.52 18.20
C VAL A 24 2.39 1.21 17.90
N GLU A 25 2.05 0.99 16.63
CA GLU A 25 1.34 -0.21 16.16
C GLU A 25 1.91 -0.64 14.81
N ARG A 26 2.09 -1.96 14.63
CA ARG A 26 2.49 -2.55 13.35
C ARG A 26 1.24 -2.81 12.52
N GLY A 27 1.17 -2.19 11.33
CA GLY A 27 0.09 -2.47 10.37
C GLY A 27 0.20 -3.84 9.70
N ASP A 28 -0.77 -4.12 8.84
CA ASP A 28 -0.85 -5.36 8.04
C ASP A 28 0.41 -5.58 7.19
N GLU A 29 0.96 -6.80 7.21
CA GLU A 29 2.14 -7.19 6.44
C GLU A 29 1.92 -7.10 4.93
N LEU A 30 0.69 -7.25 4.46
CA LEU A 30 0.34 -7.06 3.05
C LEU A 30 0.63 -5.63 2.59
N LEU A 31 0.64 -4.67 3.52
CA LEU A 31 0.92 -3.26 3.24
C LEU A 31 2.41 -2.90 3.41
N ASN A 32 3.30 -3.88 3.48
CA ASN A 32 4.73 -3.61 3.39
C ASN A 32 5.04 -2.89 2.06
N ILE A 33 5.70 -1.73 2.16
CA ILE A 33 5.94 -0.85 1.01
C ILE A 33 6.74 -1.55 -0.09
N ALA A 34 7.76 -2.34 0.27
CA ALA A 34 8.57 -3.05 -0.72
C ALA A 34 7.72 -4.10 -1.45
N SER A 35 6.96 -4.90 -0.70
CA SER A 35 6.07 -5.94 -1.26
C SER A 35 4.95 -5.36 -2.11
N LEU A 36 4.35 -4.23 -1.68
CA LEU A 36 3.31 -3.53 -2.45
C LEU A 36 3.86 -2.98 -3.77
N ASN A 37 5.06 -2.38 -3.76
CA ASN A 37 5.68 -1.91 -4.99
C ASN A 37 5.99 -3.08 -5.93
N ASP A 38 6.55 -4.16 -5.41
CA ASP A 38 6.84 -5.35 -6.22
C ASP A 38 5.57 -5.92 -6.86
N LEU A 39 4.49 -6.05 -6.07
CA LEU A 39 3.18 -6.52 -6.53
C LEU A 39 2.58 -5.66 -7.64
N MET A 40 2.75 -4.34 -7.55
CA MET A 40 2.15 -3.39 -8.50
C MET A 40 2.96 -3.17 -9.78
N PHE A 41 4.26 -3.48 -9.78
CA PHE A 41 5.13 -3.13 -10.90
C PHE A 41 5.83 -4.34 -11.54
N ASN A 42 6.07 -5.41 -10.78
CA ASN A 42 6.87 -6.55 -11.24
C ASN A 42 6.12 -7.88 -11.21
N ASN A 43 5.34 -8.15 -10.16
CA ASN A 43 4.80 -9.48 -9.88
C ASN A 43 3.30 -9.46 -9.52
N TYR A 44 2.44 -9.55 -10.54
CA TYR A 44 0.98 -9.43 -10.43
C TYR A 44 0.28 -10.69 -9.87
N ASP A 45 0.61 -11.08 -8.64
CA ASP A 45 -0.06 -12.17 -7.93
C ASP A 45 -1.56 -11.85 -7.72
N LEU A 46 -2.43 -12.64 -8.36
CA LEU A 46 -3.88 -12.43 -8.36
C LEU A 46 -4.50 -12.45 -6.96
N GLY A 47 -4.05 -13.38 -6.10
CA GLY A 47 -4.58 -13.53 -4.75
C GLY A 47 -4.22 -12.31 -3.89
N LYS A 48 -2.98 -11.84 -3.99
CA LYS A 48 -2.53 -10.64 -3.28
C LYS A 48 -3.18 -9.37 -3.82
N LEU A 49 -3.36 -9.24 -5.14
CA LEU A 49 -4.06 -8.10 -5.73
C LEU A 49 -5.51 -7.99 -5.22
N GLN A 50 -6.22 -9.12 -5.15
CA GLN A 50 -7.57 -9.16 -4.60
C GLN A 50 -7.61 -8.72 -3.12
N GLN A 51 -6.66 -9.19 -2.31
CA GLN A 51 -6.55 -8.79 -0.90
C GLN A 51 -6.26 -7.29 -0.77
N VAL A 52 -5.39 -6.73 -1.61
CA VAL A 52 -5.06 -5.30 -1.61
C VAL A 52 -6.27 -4.44 -1.91
N CYS A 53 -7.18 -4.86 -2.80
CA CYS A 53 -8.43 -4.13 -3.06
C CYS A 53 -9.30 -3.96 -1.81
N GLN A 54 -9.19 -4.85 -0.83
CA GLN A 54 -10.00 -4.85 0.39
C GLN A 54 -9.33 -4.11 1.57
N GLN A 55 -8.11 -3.61 1.41
CA GLN A 55 -7.31 -3.04 2.50
C GLN A 55 -7.82 -1.70 3.02
N LYS A 56 -8.22 -1.61 4.29
CA LYS A 56 -8.83 -0.37 4.84
C LYS A 56 -7.88 0.81 4.93
N LEU A 57 -6.59 0.56 5.17
CA LEU A 57 -5.58 1.59 5.41
C LEU A 57 -4.93 2.13 4.13
N LEU A 58 -5.10 1.43 3.01
CA LEU A 58 -4.55 1.84 1.73
C LEU A 58 -5.43 2.92 1.09
N ASN A 59 -4.82 3.89 0.42
CA ASN A 59 -5.57 4.93 -0.26
C ASN A 59 -6.36 4.37 -1.47
N GLN A 60 -7.34 5.14 -1.92
CA GLN A 60 -8.25 4.71 -2.98
C GLN A 60 -7.54 4.48 -4.33
N ALA A 61 -6.64 5.39 -4.72
CA ALA A 61 -5.92 5.30 -6.00
C ALA A 61 -5.09 4.01 -6.13
N TRP A 62 -4.49 3.54 -5.03
CA TRP A 62 -3.74 2.28 -5.05
C TRP A 62 -4.66 1.06 -5.14
N LYS A 63 -5.85 1.08 -4.54
CA LYS A 63 -6.85 0.02 -4.70
C LYS A 63 -7.38 -0.07 -6.12
N GLU A 64 -7.64 1.07 -6.74
CA GLU A 64 -8.09 1.15 -8.13
C GLU A 64 -7.02 0.60 -9.07
N ARG A 65 -5.75 0.95 -8.85
CA ARG A 65 -4.64 0.36 -9.61
C ARG A 65 -4.56 -1.15 -9.40
N ALA A 66 -4.64 -1.63 -8.16
CA ALA A 66 -4.65 -3.06 -7.86
C ALA A 66 -5.78 -3.80 -8.60
N PHE A 67 -6.96 -3.19 -8.63
CA PHE A 67 -8.13 -3.74 -9.31
C PHE A 67 -7.93 -3.80 -10.84
N ILE A 68 -7.36 -2.76 -11.45
CA ILE A 68 -7.01 -2.75 -12.88
C ILE A 68 -6.03 -3.89 -13.20
N HIS A 69 -5.00 -4.09 -12.36
CA HIS A 69 -4.05 -5.18 -12.54
C HIS A 69 -4.71 -6.56 -12.37
N TYR A 70 -5.57 -6.70 -11.35
CA TYR A 70 -6.33 -7.93 -11.11
C TYR A 70 -7.20 -8.30 -12.31
N GLN A 71 -7.94 -7.33 -12.87
CA GLN A 71 -8.76 -7.56 -14.06
C GLN A 71 -7.89 -8.00 -15.25
N ARG A 72 -6.80 -7.29 -15.55
CA ARG A 72 -5.92 -7.60 -16.69
C ARG A 72 -5.24 -8.97 -16.57
N ALA A 73 -4.76 -9.31 -15.38
CA ALA A 73 -4.16 -10.61 -15.11
C ALA A 73 -5.20 -11.74 -15.19
N GLY A 74 -6.44 -11.50 -14.78
CA GLY A 74 -7.55 -12.46 -14.88
C GLY A 74 -8.02 -12.75 -16.31
N PHE A 75 -7.74 -11.87 -17.29
CA PHE A 75 -8.03 -12.09 -18.71
C PHE A 75 -6.87 -12.71 -19.50
N SER A 76 -5.70 -12.90 -18.89
CA SER A 76 -4.48 -13.38 -19.55
C SER A 76 -4.13 -14.84 -19.22
N LEU A 77 -5.08 -15.59 -18.65
CA LEU A 77 -5.03 -17.03 -18.38
C LEU A 77 -6.12 -17.73 -19.18
#